data_AF-A0A7R9PYE7-F1
#
_entry.id   AF-A0A7R9PYE7-F1
#
_cell.length_a   1.000
_cell.length_b   1.000
_cell.length_c   1.000
_cell.angle_alpha   90.00
_cell.angle_beta   90.00
_cell.angle_gamma   90.00
#
_symmetry.space_group_name_H-M   'P 1'
#
loop_
_entity.id
_entity.type
_entity.pdbx_description
1 polymer ?
#
loop_
_entity_poly.entity_id
_entity_poly.type
_entity_poly.pdbx_seq_one_letter_code
_entity_poly.pdbx_strand_id
1 'polypeptide(L)'
;MNNYNWNIKQYLSEFCHFVGKNPGADADVNILFTGQTLWWIKDGHYNTKVKGLSYVGQTCNPDYSCIIVGARDGFKSLEILVHEFGHNMGAQHDGEEDYGTESCDGDHYIMSPTVSIGKNLWSDCSLKSFRKYLMSLEKNEESFKIKCMSKVTAAVSNDLSIVNNKMSSAYSNVCEKITCKDDFFAIKTWGALDGTKCGPNSECLNGRCRRGSQLVNNFVNSSQVIARSVHIIG
;
A
#
# COMPACT_ATOMS: atom_id res chain seq x y z
N MET A 1 -6.58 28.40 7.03
CA MET A 1 -6.31 26.95 7.14
C MET A 1 -7.55 26.22 6.66
N ASN A 2 -7.61 25.82 5.39
CA ASN A 2 -8.74 25.08 4.84
C ASN A 2 -8.55 23.60 5.23
N ASN A 3 -9.40 23.11 6.14
CA ASN A 3 -9.38 21.74 6.64
C ASN A 3 -9.91 20.78 5.58
N TYR A 4 -9.01 20.25 4.74
CA TYR A 4 -9.35 19.16 3.84
C TYR A 4 -9.09 17.81 4.54
N ASN A 5 -10.01 17.43 5.44
CA ASN A 5 -9.99 16.17 6.17
C ASN A 5 -11.20 15.35 5.74
N TRP A 6 -11.01 14.11 5.26
CA TRP A 6 -12.11 13.29 4.76
C TRP A 6 -12.32 12.02 5.58
N ASN A 7 -13.59 11.74 5.90
CA ASN A 7 -13.97 10.47 6.47
C ASN A 7 -13.66 9.38 5.44
N ILE A 8 -12.76 8.47 5.78
CA ILE A 8 -12.22 7.52 4.81
C ILE A 8 -13.27 6.56 4.25
N LYS A 9 -14.28 6.18 5.06
CA LYS A 9 -15.36 5.28 4.61
C LYS A 9 -16.26 5.97 3.60
N GLN A 10 -16.64 7.23 3.87
CA GLN A 10 -17.40 8.04 2.93
C GLN A 10 -16.60 8.26 1.65
N TYR A 11 -15.32 8.60 1.77
CA TYR A 11 -14.48 8.89 0.61
C TYR A 11 -14.32 7.66 -0.30
N LEU A 12 -14.10 6.48 0.27
CA LEU A 12 -14.03 5.23 -0.50
C LEU A 12 -15.34 4.96 -1.25
N SER A 13 -16.47 5.11 -0.56
CA SER A 13 -17.80 4.91 -1.17
C SER A 13 -18.05 5.87 -2.33
N GLU A 14 -17.73 7.15 -2.16
CA GLU A 14 -17.88 8.17 -3.22
C GLU A 14 -16.95 7.90 -4.42
N PHE A 15 -15.70 7.49 -4.17
CA PHE A 15 -14.76 7.11 -5.22
C PHE A 15 -15.24 5.89 -6.00
N CYS A 16 -15.71 4.85 -5.29
CA CYS A 16 -16.27 3.65 -5.91
C CYS A 16 -17.47 3.96 -6.80
N HIS A 17 -18.39 4.78 -6.29
CA HIS A 17 -19.55 5.23 -7.07
C HIS A 17 -19.15 6.05 -8.30
N PHE A 18 -18.11 6.88 -8.19
CA PHE A 18 -17.59 7.64 -9.32
C PHE A 18 -17.03 6.72 -10.40
N VAL A 19 -16.20 5.73 -10.06
CA VAL A 19 -15.61 4.82 -11.07
C VAL A 19 -16.67 3.91 -11.70
N GLY A 20 -17.61 3.38 -10.91
CA GLY A 20 -18.70 2.55 -11.42
C GLY A 20 -19.62 3.28 -12.42
N LYS A 21 -19.77 4.60 -12.28
CA LYS A 21 -20.54 5.45 -13.22
C LYS A 21 -19.76 5.92 -14.44
N ASN A 22 -18.44 5.74 -14.46
CA ASN A 22 -17.57 6.17 -15.54
C ASN A 22 -16.89 4.95 -16.20
N PRO A 23 -17.62 4.18 -17.04
CA PRO A 23 -17.11 2.93 -17.65
C PRO A 23 -15.91 3.11 -18.60
N GLY A 24 -15.46 4.35 -18.85
CA GLY A 24 -14.14 4.62 -19.44
C GLY A 24 -12.96 4.21 -18.54
N ALA A 25 -13.23 3.91 -17.26
CA ALA A 25 -12.35 3.25 -16.30
C ALA A 25 -12.65 1.74 -16.25
N ASP A 26 -12.65 1.07 -17.41
CA ASP A 26 -12.76 -0.40 -17.56
C ASP A 26 -11.53 -1.08 -16.93
N ALA A 27 -11.48 -1.07 -15.61
CA ALA A 27 -10.43 -1.59 -14.78
C ALA A 27 -11.02 -2.58 -13.79
N ASP A 28 -10.29 -3.66 -13.58
CA ASP A 28 -10.63 -4.65 -12.58
C ASP A 28 -10.41 -4.09 -11.18
N VAL A 29 -9.42 -3.21 -10.97
CA VAL A 29 -9.18 -2.52 -9.69
C VAL A 29 -8.88 -1.05 -9.94
N ASN A 30 -9.57 -0.18 -9.20
CA ASN A 30 -9.40 1.27 -9.27
C ASN A 30 -8.71 1.80 -8.01
N ILE A 31 -7.62 2.56 -8.17
CA ILE A 31 -6.83 3.08 -7.04
C ILE A 31 -6.86 4.61 -7.07
N LEU A 32 -7.11 5.23 -5.92
CA LEU A 32 -6.99 6.68 -5.72
C LEU A 32 -5.91 7.00 -4.69
N PHE A 33 -4.86 7.68 -5.13
CA PHE A 33 -3.90 8.34 -4.25
C PHE A 33 -4.39 9.72 -3.90
N THR A 34 -4.41 10.05 -2.60
CA THR A 34 -4.93 11.34 -2.12
C THR A 34 -3.99 12.10 -1.21
N GLY A 35 -3.95 13.41 -1.38
CA GLY A 35 -3.29 14.34 -0.46
C GLY A 35 -4.11 14.61 0.80
N GLN A 36 -5.32 14.06 0.96
CA GLN A 36 -6.16 14.34 2.12
C GLN A 36 -5.66 13.65 3.38
N THR A 37 -5.88 14.29 4.53
CA THR A 37 -5.77 13.58 5.81
C THR A 37 -7.01 12.70 5.97
N LEU A 38 -6.79 11.39 5.96
CA LEU A 38 -7.83 10.40 6.13
C LEU A 38 -8.14 10.20 7.61
N TRP A 39 -9.43 10.07 7.94
CA TRP A 39 -9.86 9.81 9.31
C TRP A 39 -11.10 8.93 9.37
N TRP A 40 -11.32 8.33 10.54
CA TRP A 40 -12.59 7.69 10.88
C TRP A 40 -12.90 7.92 12.36
N ILE A 41 -14.14 7.69 12.77
CA ILE A 41 -14.54 7.82 14.18
C ILE A 41 -14.35 6.47 14.87
N LYS A 42 -13.51 6.46 15.90
CA LYS A 42 -13.35 5.33 16.82
C LYS A 42 -13.68 5.82 18.23
N ASP A 43 -14.64 5.18 18.89
CA ASP A 43 -15.08 5.50 20.25
C ASP A 43 -15.44 6.99 20.44
N GLY A 44 -16.09 7.60 19.44
CA GLY A 44 -16.48 9.03 19.46
C GLY A 44 -15.35 10.02 19.13
N HIS A 45 -14.13 9.54 18.88
CA HIS A 45 -12.98 10.38 18.58
C HIS A 45 -12.48 10.23 17.14
N TYR A 46 -11.98 11.33 16.57
CA TYR A 46 -11.32 11.32 15.27
C TYR A 46 -9.99 10.55 15.34
N ASN A 47 -9.90 9.47 14.57
CA ASN A 47 -8.68 8.69 14.41
C ASN A 47 -8.10 8.93 13.01
N THR A 48 -6.93 9.56 12.96
CA THR A 48 -6.18 9.91 11.75
C THR A 48 -5.02 8.95 11.45
N LYS A 49 -4.92 7.83 12.19
CA LYS A 49 -3.87 6.83 11.98
C LYS A 49 -4.12 5.98 10.74
N VAL A 50 -5.35 5.94 10.25
CA VAL A 50 -5.71 5.22 9.02
C VAL A 50 -5.04 5.88 7.82
N LYS A 51 -4.43 5.06 6.96
CA LYS A 51 -3.66 5.55 5.80
C LYS A 51 -4.19 5.06 4.47
N GLY A 52 -5.01 4.02 4.46
CA GLY A 52 -5.70 3.52 3.29
C GLY A 52 -6.99 2.81 3.69
N LEU A 53 -7.79 2.47 2.70
CA LEU A 53 -8.96 1.62 2.87
C LEU A 53 -9.31 0.92 1.56
N SER A 54 -9.65 -0.36 1.66
CA SER A 54 -10.31 -1.15 0.63
C SER A 54 -11.47 -1.95 1.21
N TYR A 55 -12.43 -2.31 0.36
CA TYR A 55 -13.35 -3.41 0.67
C TYR A 55 -12.63 -4.76 0.64
N VAL A 56 -13.06 -5.69 1.48
CA VAL A 56 -12.46 -7.04 1.54
C VAL A 56 -13.09 -7.95 0.49
N GLY A 57 -12.27 -8.58 -0.35
CA GLY A 57 -12.72 -9.58 -1.32
C GLY A 57 -13.57 -9.01 -2.47
N GLN A 58 -13.22 -7.83 -2.99
CA GLN A 58 -14.00 -7.12 -4.00
C GLN A 58 -13.25 -6.83 -5.30
N THR A 59 -12.05 -7.37 -5.52
CA THR A 59 -11.22 -7.16 -6.72
C THR A 59 -11.93 -7.38 -8.06
N CYS A 60 -13.01 -8.15 -8.10
CA CYS A 60 -13.76 -8.40 -9.33
C CYS A 60 -15.20 -7.90 -9.29
N ASN A 61 -15.50 -7.02 -8.33
CA ASN A 61 -16.82 -6.43 -8.18
C ASN A 61 -16.79 -4.97 -8.68
N PRO A 62 -17.45 -4.63 -9.80
CA PRO A 62 -17.35 -3.30 -10.40
C PRO A 62 -17.85 -2.17 -9.47
N ASP A 63 -18.73 -2.48 -8.53
CA ASP A 63 -19.27 -1.49 -7.58
C ASP A 63 -18.34 -1.24 -6.37
N TYR A 64 -17.41 -2.16 -6.09
CA TYR A 64 -16.61 -2.14 -4.86
C TYR A 64 -15.11 -2.40 -5.07
N SER A 65 -14.65 -2.57 -6.31
CA SER A 65 -13.23 -2.80 -6.64
C SER A 65 -12.45 -1.48 -6.68
N CYS A 66 -12.32 -0.88 -5.51
CA CYS A 66 -11.69 0.42 -5.36
C CYS A 66 -10.88 0.50 -4.07
N ILE A 67 -9.80 1.27 -4.13
CA ILE A 67 -8.82 1.41 -3.06
C ILE A 67 -8.49 2.90 -2.91
N ILE A 68 -8.50 3.42 -1.68
CA ILE A 68 -7.98 4.77 -1.39
C ILE A 68 -6.70 4.64 -0.57
N VAL A 69 -5.70 5.46 -0.94
CA VAL A 69 -4.40 5.53 -0.27
C VAL A 69 -4.01 6.97 -0.01
N GLY A 70 -3.68 7.30 1.23
CA GLY A 70 -3.07 8.57 1.59
C GLY A 70 -1.63 8.66 1.06
N ALA A 71 -1.34 9.69 0.27
CA ALA A 71 -0.08 9.90 -0.43
C ALA A 71 0.91 10.82 0.31
N ARG A 72 0.52 11.38 1.47
CA ARG A 72 1.38 12.27 2.29
C ARG A 72 2.62 11.58 2.86
N ASP A 73 2.58 10.26 2.98
CA ASP A 73 3.66 9.45 3.53
C ASP A 73 4.73 9.06 2.47
N GLY A 74 4.64 9.65 1.27
CA GLY A 74 5.62 9.45 0.19
C GLY A 74 5.60 8.03 -0.34
N PHE A 75 6.77 7.43 -0.55
CA PHE A 75 6.85 6.06 -1.07
C PHE A 75 6.23 5.00 -0.16
N LYS A 76 6.03 5.30 1.14
CA LYS A 76 5.33 4.40 2.06
C LYS A 76 3.88 4.14 1.65
N SER A 77 3.27 5.06 0.90
CA SER A 77 1.96 4.88 0.30
C SER A 77 1.89 3.66 -0.62
N LEU A 78 3.02 3.18 -1.16
CA LEU A 78 3.05 1.91 -1.89
C LEU A 78 2.87 0.70 -0.97
N GLU A 79 3.49 0.69 0.21
CA GLU A 79 3.28 -0.39 1.19
C GLU A 79 1.84 -0.40 1.70
N ILE A 80 1.27 0.80 1.92
CA ILE A 80 -0.16 0.95 2.26
C ILE A 80 -1.01 0.43 1.10
N LEU A 81 -0.73 0.79 -0.15
CA LEU A 81 -1.46 0.27 -1.31
C LEU A 81 -1.43 -1.25 -1.36
N VAL A 82 -0.26 -1.86 -1.17
CA VAL A 82 -0.12 -3.32 -1.20
C VAL A 82 -0.95 -3.96 -0.08
N HIS A 83 -0.94 -3.39 1.12
CA HIS A 83 -1.80 -3.81 2.23
C HIS A 83 -3.29 -3.73 1.87
N GLU A 84 -3.75 -2.60 1.35
CA GLU A 84 -5.16 -2.43 0.95
C GLU A 84 -5.55 -3.35 -0.22
N PHE A 85 -4.62 -3.61 -1.14
CA PHE A 85 -4.84 -4.58 -2.22
C PHE A 85 -4.96 -6.01 -1.67
N GLY A 86 -4.22 -6.34 -0.61
CA GLY A 86 -4.38 -7.58 0.15
C GLY A 86 -5.80 -7.74 0.70
N HIS A 87 -6.35 -6.69 1.33
CA HIS A 87 -7.76 -6.66 1.70
C HIS A 87 -8.67 -6.87 0.49
N ASN A 88 -8.45 -6.13 -0.60
CA ASN A 88 -9.22 -6.26 -1.83
C ASN A 88 -9.28 -7.70 -2.36
N MET A 89 -8.17 -8.44 -2.24
CA MET A 89 -8.03 -9.87 -2.58
C MET A 89 -8.53 -10.84 -1.50
N GLY A 90 -9.16 -10.35 -0.43
CA GLY A 90 -9.84 -11.15 0.58
C GLY A 90 -9.04 -11.44 1.85
N ALA A 91 -7.84 -10.87 2.03
CA ALA A 91 -7.11 -11.01 3.29
C ALA A 91 -7.73 -10.14 4.39
N GLN A 92 -7.63 -10.63 5.62
CA GLN A 92 -7.86 -9.85 6.84
C GLN A 92 -6.50 -9.53 7.45
N HIS A 93 -6.46 -8.72 8.51
CA HIS A 93 -5.18 -8.49 9.17
C HIS A 93 -4.62 -9.77 9.77
N ASP A 94 -3.31 -9.85 9.92
CA ASP A 94 -2.67 -10.93 10.65
C ASP A 94 -2.83 -10.74 12.17
N GLY A 95 -2.97 -11.85 12.91
CA GLY A 95 -3.09 -11.84 14.37
C GLY A 95 -4.50 -11.54 14.89
N GLU A 96 -5.53 -11.49 14.02
CA GLU A 96 -6.92 -11.25 14.41
C GLU A 96 -7.71 -12.56 14.53
N GLU A 97 -8.14 -12.87 15.76
CA GLU A 97 -8.90 -14.10 16.10
C GLU A 97 -10.29 -14.14 15.45
N ASP A 98 -10.99 -12.99 15.42
CA ASP A 98 -12.34 -12.88 14.83
C ASP A 98 -12.39 -13.32 13.35
N TYR A 99 -11.23 -13.33 12.68
CA TYR A 99 -11.09 -13.70 11.28
C TYR A 99 -10.28 -14.99 11.05
N GLY A 100 -9.91 -15.71 12.12
CA GLY A 100 -9.15 -16.97 12.03
C GLY A 100 -7.70 -16.78 11.55
N THR A 101 -7.10 -15.63 11.88
CA THR A 101 -5.73 -15.26 11.47
C THR A 101 -4.76 -15.14 12.66
N GLU A 102 -5.20 -15.52 13.86
CA GLU A 102 -4.43 -15.52 15.11
C GLU A 102 -3.16 -16.37 15.06
N SER A 103 -3.12 -17.35 14.14
CA SER A 103 -1.93 -18.17 13.89
C SER A 103 -0.79 -17.41 13.19
N CYS A 104 -1.07 -16.26 12.58
CA CYS A 104 -0.08 -15.44 11.89
C CYS A 104 0.35 -14.23 12.74
N ASP A 105 1.63 -13.90 12.63
CA ASP A 105 2.23 -12.80 13.36
C ASP A 105 1.67 -11.44 12.89
N GLY A 106 1.03 -10.72 13.81
CA GLY A 106 0.39 -9.43 13.54
C GLY A 106 1.35 -8.25 13.38
N ASP A 107 2.67 -8.44 13.43
CA ASP A 107 3.68 -7.36 13.43
C ASP A 107 4.71 -7.45 12.32
N HIS A 108 4.87 -8.58 11.63
CA HIS A 108 6.00 -8.79 10.70
C HIS A 108 5.61 -8.82 9.20
N TYR A 109 4.34 -9.04 8.88
CA TYR A 109 3.89 -9.22 7.50
C TYR A 109 3.14 -8.00 6.98
N ILE A 110 2.92 -7.98 5.66
CA ILE A 110 2.21 -6.89 4.95
C ILE A 110 0.83 -6.64 5.56
N MET A 111 0.09 -7.68 5.94
CA MET A 111 -1.27 -7.56 6.52
C MET A 111 -1.27 -7.29 8.03
N SER A 112 -0.14 -6.92 8.63
CA SER A 112 -0.13 -6.39 10.00
C SER A 112 -1.08 -5.19 10.15
N PRO A 113 -1.86 -5.07 11.24
CA PRO A 113 -2.71 -3.89 11.50
C PRO A 113 -1.94 -2.59 11.70
N THR A 114 -0.61 -2.65 11.84
CA THR A 114 0.25 -1.49 12.05
C THR A 114 1.14 -1.23 10.85
N VAL A 115 1.40 0.04 10.55
CA VAL A 115 2.36 0.43 9.50
C VAL A 115 3.74 0.56 10.13
N SER A 116 4.68 -0.31 9.73
CA SER A 116 6.10 -0.25 10.15
C SER A 116 7.03 -0.57 8.98
N ILE A 117 8.32 -0.24 9.11
CA ILE A 117 9.32 -0.44 8.04
C ILE A 117 9.68 -1.93 7.93
N GLY A 118 9.82 -2.43 6.70
CA GLY A 118 10.35 -3.77 6.42
C GLY A 118 9.30 -4.87 6.32
N LYS A 119 8.01 -4.54 6.31
CA LYS A 119 6.91 -5.46 6.05
C LYS A 119 6.74 -5.70 4.56
N ASN A 120 7.52 -6.61 4.00
CA ASN A 120 7.58 -6.87 2.56
C ASN A 120 7.22 -8.32 2.17
N LEU A 121 6.73 -9.11 3.13
CA LEU A 121 6.32 -10.50 2.92
C LEU A 121 4.85 -10.68 3.29
N TRP A 122 4.20 -11.61 2.60
CA TRP A 122 2.86 -12.08 2.95
C TRP A 122 2.95 -13.22 3.97
N SER A 123 2.04 -13.23 4.94
CA SER A 123 1.89 -14.35 5.87
C SER A 123 1.23 -15.55 5.18
N ASP A 124 1.31 -16.73 5.81
CA ASP A 124 0.57 -17.91 5.35
C ASP A 124 -0.95 -17.70 5.40
N CYS A 125 -1.44 -16.91 6.37
CA CYS A 125 -2.86 -16.54 6.48
C CYS A 125 -3.30 -15.70 5.27
N SER A 126 -2.50 -14.70 4.90
CA SER A 126 -2.74 -13.87 3.70
C SER A 126 -2.79 -14.74 2.44
N LEU A 127 -1.79 -15.61 2.24
CA LEU A 127 -1.73 -16.50 1.08
C LEU A 127 -2.90 -17.49 1.04
N LYS A 128 -3.36 -17.99 2.20
CA LYS A 128 -4.54 -18.85 2.31
C LYS A 128 -5.81 -18.08 1.91
N SER A 129 -5.96 -16.84 2.36
CA SER A 129 -7.10 -15.98 2.01
C SER A 129 -7.13 -15.67 0.52
N PHE A 130 -5.99 -15.34 -0.10
CA PHE A 130 -5.92 -15.11 -1.54
C PHE A 130 -6.33 -16.34 -2.33
N ARG A 131 -5.81 -17.53 -1.99
CA ARG A 131 -6.20 -18.78 -2.65
C ARG A 131 -7.71 -19.04 -2.51
N LYS A 132 -8.26 -18.87 -1.30
CA LYS A 132 -9.70 -19.05 -1.05
C LYS A 132 -10.54 -18.07 -1.89
N TYR A 133 -10.10 -16.82 -1.99
CA TYR A 133 -10.79 -15.81 -2.79
C TYR A 133 -10.73 -16.13 -4.29
N LEU A 134 -9.55 -16.43 -4.84
CA LEU A 134 -9.40 -16.81 -6.25
C LEU A 134 -10.27 -18.03 -6.61
N MET A 135 -10.26 -19.08 -5.76
CA MET A 135 -11.12 -20.25 -5.93
C MET A 135 -12.62 -19.90 -5.86
N SER A 136 -13.02 -18.85 -5.15
CA SER A 136 -14.41 -18.40 -5.10
C SER A 136 -14.86 -17.71 -6.38
N LEU A 137 -13.93 -17.07 -7.09
CA LEU A 137 -14.18 -16.47 -8.41
C LEU A 137 -14.34 -17.56 -9.49
N GLU A 138 -13.63 -18.68 -9.33
CA GLU A 138 -13.66 -19.82 -10.27
C GLU A 138 -14.99 -20.56 -10.28
N LYS A 139 -15.71 -20.66 -9.15
CA LYS A 139 -16.98 -21.40 -9.06
C LYS A 139 -18.12 -20.84 -9.92
N ASN A 140 -17.93 -19.66 -10.54
CA ASN A 140 -18.93 -18.98 -11.34
C ASN A 140 -18.74 -19.14 -12.87
N GLU A 141 -17.76 -19.91 -13.34
CA GLU A 141 -17.50 -20.11 -14.78
C GLU A 141 -17.26 -21.60 -15.13
N GLU A 142 -17.81 -22.07 -16.26
CA GLU A 142 -17.61 -23.43 -16.79
C GLU A 142 -16.18 -23.68 -17.32
N SER A 143 -15.37 -22.62 -17.47
CA SER A 143 -13.98 -22.69 -17.92
C SER A 143 -13.08 -21.91 -16.97
N PHE A 144 -11.91 -22.48 -16.64
CA PHE A 144 -10.92 -21.86 -15.74
C PHE A 144 -10.32 -20.61 -16.38
N LYS A 145 -11.03 -19.48 -16.29
CA LYS A 145 -10.54 -18.19 -16.76
C LYS A 145 -11.04 -17.08 -15.86
N ILE A 146 -10.17 -16.63 -14.96
CA ILE A 146 -10.37 -15.39 -14.23
C ILE A 146 -10.32 -14.25 -15.26
N LYS A 147 -11.48 -13.65 -15.57
CA LYS A 147 -11.60 -12.54 -16.54
C LYS A 147 -11.16 -11.20 -15.95
N CYS A 148 -11.12 -11.10 -14.62
CA CYS A 148 -10.70 -9.93 -13.86
C CYS A 148 -9.22 -10.01 -13.42
N MET A 149 -8.70 -8.94 -12.80
CA MET A 149 -7.30 -8.75 -12.38
C MET A 149 -6.26 -8.50 -13.49
N SER A 150 -6.70 -8.23 -14.71
CA SER A 150 -5.83 -7.92 -15.85
C SER A 150 -5.61 -6.43 -16.07
N LYS A 151 -6.53 -5.60 -15.57
CA LYS A 151 -6.52 -4.13 -15.74
C LYS A 151 -6.57 -3.47 -14.38
N VAL A 152 -5.51 -2.75 -14.02
CA VAL A 152 -5.46 -1.95 -12.80
C VAL A 152 -5.25 -0.50 -13.20
N THR A 153 -6.09 0.40 -12.70
CA THR A 153 -5.97 1.85 -12.92
C THR A 153 -5.62 2.53 -11.61
N ALA A 154 -4.80 3.57 -11.71
CA ALA A 154 -4.47 4.43 -10.59
C ALA A 154 -4.66 5.89 -10.99
N ALA A 155 -5.32 6.65 -10.12
CA ALA A 155 -5.50 8.08 -10.25
C ALA A 155 -4.87 8.79 -9.05
N VAL A 156 -4.43 10.03 -9.29
CA VAL A 156 -3.95 10.94 -8.24
C VAL A 156 -4.98 12.04 -8.10
N SER A 157 -5.43 12.31 -6.88
CA SER A 157 -6.42 13.35 -6.61
C SER A 157 -5.81 14.74 -6.77
N ASN A 158 -6.64 15.72 -7.14
CA ASN A 158 -6.20 17.09 -7.40
C ASN A 158 -5.66 17.83 -6.17
N ASP A 159 -5.97 17.35 -4.96
CA ASP A 159 -5.43 17.88 -3.70
C ASP A 159 -4.02 17.36 -3.38
N LEU A 160 -3.48 16.42 -4.16
CA LEU A 160 -2.09 16.00 -4.02
C LEU A 160 -1.15 16.99 -4.72
N SER A 161 -0.60 17.92 -3.94
CA SER A 161 0.51 18.77 -4.40
C SER A 161 1.84 18.02 -4.24
N ILE A 162 2.59 17.83 -5.32
CA ILE A 162 3.99 17.41 -5.24
C ILE A 162 4.77 18.59 -4.66
N VAL A 163 5.22 18.47 -3.41
CA VAL A 163 6.06 19.49 -2.80
C VAL A 163 7.50 19.26 -3.25
N ASN A 164 8.02 20.15 -4.08
CA ASN A 164 9.41 20.16 -4.56
C ASN A 164 10.39 20.58 -3.44
N ASN A 165 10.39 19.87 -2.33
CA ASN A 165 11.36 20.09 -1.27
C ASN A 165 12.68 19.41 -1.63
N LYS A 166 13.80 20.11 -1.41
CA LYS A 166 15.12 19.53 -1.65
C LYS A 166 15.40 18.47 -0.59
N MET A 167 15.76 17.27 -1.04
CA MET A 167 16.20 16.22 -0.13
C MET A 167 17.49 16.69 0.56
N SER A 168 17.46 16.75 1.89
CA SER A 168 18.58 17.20 2.72
C SER A 168 19.17 16.07 3.58
N SER A 169 18.57 14.87 3.56
CA SER A 169 19.16 13.70 4.24
C SER A 169 20.55 13.38 3.69
N ALA A 170 21.48 13.04 4.59
CA ALA A 170 22.75 12.47 4.20
C ALA A 170 22.53 11.05 3.64
N TYR A 171 23.37 10.61 2.70
CA TYR A 171 23.24 9.28 2.09
C TYR A 171 23.16 8.12 3.10
N SER A 172 23.81 8.24 4.27
CA SER A 172 23.86 7.18 5.29
C SER A 172 22.57 6.96 6.08
N ASN A 173 21.69 7.98 6.22
CA ASN A 173 20.43 7.87 6.98
C ASN A 173 19.17 7.81 6.10
N VAL A 174 19.35 7.85 4.78
CA VAL A 174 18.24 7.92 3.81
C VAL A 174 17.33 6.69 3.87
N CYS A 175 17.86 5.50 4.18
CA CYS A 175 17.09 4.25 4.24
C CYS A 175 16.16 4.16 5.44
N GLU A 176 16.50 4.83 6.54
CA GLU A 176 15.66 4.88 7.74
C GLU A 176 14.69 6.05 7.69
N LYS A 177 15.16 7.20 7.16
CA LYS A 177 14.41 8.45 7.22
C LYS A 177 14.83 9.45 6.15
N ILE A 178 13.89 9.84 5.29
CA ILE A 178 14.07 10.98 4.39
C ILE A 178 13.69 12.27 5.12
N THR A 179 14.57 13.26 5.03
CA THR A 179 14.35 14.62 5.49
C THR A 179 14.38 15.53 4.28
N CYS A 180 13.26 16.18 4.04
CA CYS A 180 13.08 17.20 3.01
C CYS A 180 13.14 18.57 3.68
N LYS A 181 13.91 19.50 3.13
CA LYS A 181 14.03 20.86 3.67
C LYS A 181 13.78 21.90 2.58
N ASP A 182 13.15 22.98 2.99
CA ASP A 182 13.18 24.28 2.31
C ASP A 182 13.84 25.32 3.24
N ASP A 183 13.78 26.60 2.87
CA ASP A 183 14.40 27.70 3.63
C ASP A 183 13.78 27.92 5.02
N PHE A 184 12.56 27.41 5.28
CA PHE A 184 11.79 27.69 6.50
C PHE A 184 11.42 26.44 7.30
N PHE A 185 11.34 25.27 6.65
CA PHE A 185 10.80 24.04 7.21
C PHE A 185 11.67 22.83 6.89
N ALA A 186 11.67 21.89 7.84
CA ALA A 186 12.23 20.56 7.66
C ALA A 186 11.14 19.53 7.94
N ILE A 187 10.75 18.78 6.90
CA ILE A 187 9.79 17.69 6.99
C ILE A 187 10.55 16.37 7.04
N LYS A 188 10.15 15.53 7.99
CA LYS A 188 10.69 14.20 8.23
C LYS A 188 9.65 13.18 7.77
N THR A 189 9.98 12.36 6.77
CA THR A 189 9.09 11.32 6.23
C THR A 189 9.64 9.93 6.57
N TRP A 190 9.15 8.90 5.89
CA TRP A 190 9.70 7.54 5.94
C TRP A 190 11.04 7.43 5.23
N GLY A 191 11.75 6.32 5.47
CA GLY A 191 12.97 5.97 4.77
C GLY A 191 12.76 5.71 3.28
N ALA A 192 13.84 5.75 2.52
CA ALA A 192 13.84 5.47 1.09
C ALA A 192 13.53 3.99 0.79
N LEU A 193 12.98 3.76 -0.40
CA LEU A 193 12.66 2.44 -0.90
C LEU A 193 13.89 1.55 -1.01
N ASP A 194 13.68 0.24 -0.89
CA ASP A 194 14.70 -0.75 -1.17
C ASP A 194 15.27 -0.59 -2.60
N GLY A 195 16.58 -0.75 -2.73
CA GLY A 195 17.34 -0.45 -3.95
C GLY A 195 17.81 1.01 -4.09
N THR A 196 17.33 1.93 -3.24
CA THR A 196 17.85 3.32 -3.25
C THR A 196 19.33 3.35 -2.86
N LYS A 197 20.18 4.02 -3.65
CA LYS A 197 21.60 4.19 -3.33
C LYS A 197 21.77 4.98 -2.02
N CYS A 198 22.50 4.41 -1.08
CA CYS A 198 22.78 5.01 0.23
C CYS A 198 24.28 5.12 0.54
N GLY A 199 25.12 4.75 -0.43
CA GLY A 199 26.58 4.90 -0.37
C GLY A 199 27.27 4.18 -1.53
N PRO A 200 28.61 4.25 -1.62
CA PRO A 200 29.38 3.51 -2.61
C PRO A 200 29.14 2.01 -2.50
N ASN A 201 28.61 1.39 -3.56
CA ASN A 201 28.24 -0.04 -3.60
C ASN A 201 27.24 -0.48 -2.51
N SER A 202 26.43 0.45 -2.00
CA SER A 202 25.41 0.17 -0.99
C SER A 202 24.04 0.68 -1.39
N GLU A 203 23.02 -0.07 -1.03
CA GLU A 203 21.61 0.18 -1.31
C GLU A 203 20.77 -0.03 -0.05
N CYS A 204 19.62 0.63 0.01
CA CYS A 204 18.63 0.38 1.05
C CYS A 204 18.07 -1.04 0.91
N LEU A 205 18.05 -1.78 2.02
CA LEU A 205 17.34 -3.05 2.15
C LEU A 205 16.74 -3.17 3.55
N ASN A 206 15.43 -3.35 3.62
CA ASN A 206 14.66 -3.42 4.87
C ASN A 206 14.97 -2.23 5.79
N GLY A 207 14.94 -1.02 5.22
CA GLY A 207 15.16 0.23 5.96
C GLY A 207 16.59 0.50 6.41
N ARG A 208 17.59 -0.29 5.99
CA ARG A 208 19.00 -0.10 6.35
C ARG A 208 19.88 0.00 5.11
N CYS A 209 20.95 0.77 5.19
CA CYS A 209 21.95 0.84 4.12
C CYS A 209 22.86 -0.41 4.16
N ARG A 210 22.82 -1.25 3.11
CA ARG A 210 23.58 -2.50 3.03
C ARG A 210 24.44 -2.57 1.78
N ARG A 211 25.63 -3.17 1.87
CA ARG A 211 26.51 -3.40 0.70
C ARG A 211 25.92 -4.47 -0.22
N GLY A 212 26.07 -4.28 -1.54
CA GLY A 212 25.49 -5.14 -2.58
C GLY A 212 25.84 -6.64 -2.49
N SER A 213 26.95 -7.02 -1.84
CA SER A 213 27.31 -8.43 -1.62
C SER A 213 26.40 -9.19 -0.64
N GLN A 214 25.64 -8.48 0.21
CA GLN A 214 24.63 -9.09 1.09
C GLN A 214 23.26 -9.24 0.43
N LEU A 215 23.02 -8.58 -0.71
CA LEU A 215 21.77 -8.72 -1.45
C LEU A 215 21.71 -10.08 -2.14
N VAL A 216 22.80 -10.55 -2.75
CA VAL A 216 22.81 -11.77 -3.59
C VAL A 216 22.47 -13.06 -2.82
N ASN A 217 22.81 -13.17 -1.53
CA ASN A 217 22.61 -14.42 -0.77
C ASN A 217 21.16 -14.66 -0.31
N ASN A 218 20.31 -13.64 -0.27
CA ASN A 218 18.92 -13.79 0.20
C ASN A 218 17.90 -13.98 -0.94
N PHE A 219 18.28 -13.79 -2.20
CA PHE A 219 17.36 -13.88 -3.34
C PHE A 219 17.23 -15.29 -3.93
N VAL A 220 18.13 -16.22 -3.62
CA VAL A 220 18.16 -17.54 -4.28
C VAL A 220 17.19 -18.55 -3.63
N ASN A 221 16.60 -18.23 -2.46
CA ASN A 221 15.79 -19.19 -1.69
C ASN A 221 14.31 -18.83 -1.46
N SER A 222 13.80 -17.71 -1.99
CA SER A 222 12.40 -17.32 -1.78
C SER A 222 11.58 -17.43 -3.07
N SER A 223 10.67 -18.42 -3.12
CA SER A 223 9.63 -18.56 -4.15
C SER A 223 8.52 -17.50 -4.05
N GLN A 224 8.78 -16.36 -3.38
CA GLN A 224 7.79 -15.31 -3.14
C GLN A 224 8.06 -14.11 -4.06
N VAL A 225 6.98 -13.60 -4.65
CA VAL A 225 7.01 -12.40 -5.50
C VAL A 225 7.32 -11.19 -4.61
N ILE A 226 8.57 -10.73 -4.65
CA ILE A 226 8.98 -9.50 -3.98
C ILE A 226 8.51 -8.32 -4.84
N ALA A 227 7.73 -7.42 -4.26
CA ALA A 227 7.39 -6.14 -4.88
C ALA A 227 8.69 -5.35 -5.11
N ARG A 228 9.19 -5.35 -6.35
CA ARG A 228 10.34 -4.53 -6.73
C ARG A 228 9.85 -3.12 -7.04
N SER A 229 10.60 -2.14 -6.56
CA SER A 229 10.42 -0.71 -6.82
C SER A 229 10.22 -0.48 -8.32
N VAL A 230 9.02 -0.02 -8.70
CA VAL A 230 8.77 0.52 -10.04
C VAL A 230 9.60 1.80 -10.15
N HIS A 231 10.56 1.83 -11.08
CA HIS A 231 11.26 3.06 -11.44
C HIS A 231 10.21 4.03 -12.02
N ILE A 232 9.77 4.99 -11.21
CA ILE A 232 9.11 6.19 -11.75
C ILE A 232 10.25 7.11 -12.19
N ILE A 233 10.56 7.05 -13.48
CA ILE A 233 11.44 8.01 -14.12
C ILE A 233 10.71 9.35 -14.10
N GLY A 234 11.25 10.30 -13.33
CA GLY A 234 10.93 11.72 -13.44
C GLY A 234 11.84 12.39 -14.45
#